data_AF-A0A1Y5PFM1-F1
#
_entry.id   AF-A0A1Y5PFM1-F1
#
_cell.length_a   1.000
_cell.length_b   1.000
_cell.length_c   1.000
_cell.angle_alpha   90.00
_cell.angle_beta   90.00
_cell.angle_gamma   90.00
#
_symmetry.space_group_name_H-M   'P 1'
#
loop_
_entity.id
_entity.type
_entity.pdbx_description
1 polymer ?
#
loop_
_entity_poly.entity_id
_entity_poly.type
_entity_poly.pdbx_seq_one_letter_code
_entity_poly.pdbx_strand_id
1 'polypeptide(L)'
;MTTTWDRLDHDPTSIASIAADQSSPCGELTEHDYWTDHAIEVDQRRIALTVALNTALAALDQASSALGELTSDHVYDVEFAEGRDGDDVAKFLDDSLRYTRAAYAIAHTITSRG
;
A
#
# COMPACT_ATOMS: atom_id res chain seq x y z
N MET A 1 -16.36 18.74 22.13
CA MET A 1 -16.98 17.42 21.87
C MET A 1 -15.84 16.45 21.72
N THR A 2 -15.58 15.67 22.76
CA THR A 2 -14.38 14.83 22.92
C THR A 2 -14.82 13.39 22.68
N THR A 3 -14.36 12.76 21.60
CA THR A 3 -14.56 11.33 21.40
C THR A 3 -13.45 10.59 22.14
N THR A 4 -13.84 10.04 23.29
CA THR A 4 -13.04 9.15 24.12
C THR A 4 -12.83 7.85 23.35
N TRP A 5 -11.59 7.59 22.94
CA TRP A 5 -11.16 6.26 22.53
C TRP A 5 -11.17 5.37 23.77
N ASP A 6 -12.27 4.65 23.93
CA ASP A 6 -12.44 3.74 25.05
C ASP A 6 -11.44 2.59 24.90
N ARG A 7 -10.71 2.42 25.98
CA ARG A 7 -9.56 1.56 26.15
C ARG A 7 -10.04 0.11 26.14
N LEU A 8 -9.80 -0.62 25.05
CA LEU A 8 -9.66 -2.07 25.14
C LEU A 8 -8.35 -2.34 25.88
N ASP A 9 -8.40 -2.27 27.21
CA ASP A 9 -7.47 -2.99 28.06
C ASP A 9 -7.69 -4.46 27.71
N HIS A 10 -6.84 -5.00 26.82
CA HIS A 10 -6.74 -6.44 26.63
C HIS A 10 -6.25 -7.02 27.95
N ASP A 11 -7.17 -7.56 28.73
CA ASP A 11 -6.87 -8.33 29.93
C ASP A 11 -5.97 -9.52 29.54
N PRO A 12 -4.70 -9.56 29.98
CA PRO A 12 -3.77 -10.63 29.61
C PRO A 12 -4.14 -11.98 30.23
N THR A 13 -5.11 -12.04 31.14
CA THR A 13 -5.49 -13.29 31.82
C THR A 13 -6.62 -14.07 31.14
N SER A 14 -7.29 -13.51 30.13
CA SER A 14 -8.42 -14.18 29.48
C SER A 14 -8.03 -15.36 28.58
N ILE A 15 -6.76 -15.48 28.17
CA ILE A 15 -6.27 -16.58 27.31
C ILE A 15 -5.98 -17.86 28.12
N ALA A 16 -5.85 -17.76 29.44
CA ALA A 16 -5.44 -18.88 30.30
C ALA A 16 -6.48 -20.03 30.40
N SER A 17 -7.75 -19.81 30.03
CA SER A 17 -8.79 -20.85 30.19
C SER A 17 -8.95 -21.81 29.02
N ILE A 18 -8.35 -21.53 27.85
CA ILE A 18 -8.42 -22.42 26.67
C ILE A 18 -7.27 -23.46 26.69
N ALA A 19 -6.30 -23.31 27.59
CA ALA A 19 -5.07 -24.12 27.62
C ALA A 19 -5.18 -25.47 28.38
N ALA A 20 -6.38 -25.93 28.76
CA ALA A 20 -6.56 -27.11 29.60
C ALA A 20 -6.83 -28.45 28.86
N ASP A 21 -6.57 -28.54 27.56
CA ASP A 21 -6.56 -29.82 26.84
C ASP A 21 -5.35 -29.90 25.90
N GLN A 22 -4.16 -30.00 26.49
CA GLN A 22 -2.90 -30.16 25.78
C GLN A 22 -2.53 -31.63 25.67
N SER A 23 -2.84 -32.22 24.53
CA SER A 23 -2.06 -33.34 24.00
C SER A 23 -1.85 -33.13 22.51
N SER A 24 -0.81 -32.37 22.15
CA SER A 24 -0.27 -32.38 20.79
C SER A 24 1.26 -32.49 20.82
N PRO A 25 1.86 -33.51 20.17
CA PRO A 25 3.30 -33.72 20.15
C PRO A 25 3.93 -32.89 19.01
N CYS A 26 4.12 -31.60 19.22
CA CYS A 26 4.93 -30.70 18.38
C CYS A 26 5.35 -29.51 19.25
N GLY A 27 6.61 -29.09 19.15
CA GLY A 27 7.25 -28.13 20.07
C GLY A 27 6.40 -26.88 20.37
N GLU A 28 6.38 -26.51 21.64
CA GLU A 28 5.68 -25.33 22.17
C GLU A 28 6.23 -24.06 21.50
N LEU A 29 5.44 -23.46 20.60
CA LEU A 29 5.77 -22.15 20.03
C LEU A 29 5.75 -21.13 21.17
N THR A 30 6.88 -20.47 21.39
CA THR A 30 6.98 -19.44 22.42
C THR A 30 6.32 -18.15 21.93
N GLU A 31 5.92 -17.28 22.85
CA GLU A 31 5.45 -15.92 22.52
C GLU A 31 6.49 -15.15 21.68
N HIS A 32 7.78 -15.40 21.92
CA HIS A 32 8.87 -14.81 21.15
C HIS A 32 8.88 -15.26 19.68
N ASP A 33 8.61 -16.54 19.42
CA ASP A 33 8.52 -17.08 18.05
C ASP A 33 7.36 -16.44 17.29
N TYR A 34 6.20 -16.26 17.95
CA TYR A 34 5.05 -15.58 17.37
C TYR A 34 5.34 -14.12 16.98
N TRP A 35 5.95 -13.33 17.88
CA TRP A 35 6.27 -11.93 17.59
C TRP A 35 7.34 -11.80 16.50
N THR A 36 8.27 -12.75 16.41
CA THR A 36 9.29 -12.80 15.35
C THR A 36 8.67 -13.09 14.00
N ASP A 37 7.81 -14.11 13.90
CA ASP A 37 7.09 -14.44 12.66
C ASP A 37 6.19 -13.29 12.22
N HIS A 38 5.49 -12.65 13.17
CA HIS A 38 4.67 -11.49 12.88
C HIS A 38 5.47 -10.31 12.32
N ALA A 39 6.65 -10.02 12.90
CA ALA A 39 7.52 -8.95 12.41
C ALA A 39 8.01 -9.24 10.97
N ILE A 40 8.36 -10.51 10.67
CA ILE A 40 8.73 -10.94 9.31
C ILE A 40 7.57 -10.73 8.34
N GLU A 41 6.34 -11.10 8.71
CA GLU A 41 5.16 -10.89 7.86
C GLU A 41 4.93 -9.39 7.59
N VAL A 42 5.05 -8.55 8.60
CA VAL A 42 4.92 -7.09 8.46
C VAL A 42 5.95 -6.55 7.46
N ASP A 43 7.21 -6.96 7.57
CA ASP A 43 8.27 -6.52 6.66
C ASP A 43 8.04 -7.00 5.22
N GLN A 44 7.61 -8.25 5.04
CA GLN A 44 7.24 -8.76 3.72
C GLN A 44 6.12 -7.93 3.08
N ARG A 45 5.11 -7.53 3.85
CA ARG A 45 4.01 -6.69 3.34
C ARG A 45 4.46 -5.26 3.05
N ARG A 46 5.38 -4.68 3.83
CA ARG A 46 5.99 -3.37 3.54
C ARG A 46 6.78 -3.38 2.24
N ILE A 47 7.56 -4.43 2.00
CA ILE A 47 8.28 -4.63 0.73
C ILE A 47 7.27 -4.75 -0.43
N ALA A 48 6.25 -5.58 -0.29
CA ALA A 48 5.23 -5.77 -1.32
C ALA A 48 4.50 -4.46 -1.67
N LEU A 49 4.14 -3.66 -0.67
CA LEU A 49 3.53 -2.34 -0.87
C LEU A 49 4.47 -1.40 -1.65
N THR A 50 5.74 -1.35 -1.28
CA THR A 50 6.75 -0.51 -1.94
C THR A 50 6.91 -0.90 -3.42
N VAL A 51 6.97 -2.20 -3.70
CA VAL A 51 7.04 -2.73 -5.06
C VAL A 51 5.79 -2.33 -5.85
N ALA A 52 4.59 -2.53 -5.28
CA ALA A 52 3.33 -2.19 -5.95
C ALA A 52 3.22 -0.69 -6.29
N LEU A 53 3.64 0.20 -5.39
CA LEU A 53 3.66 1.65 -5.64
C LEU A 53 4.64 2.04 -6.75
N ASN A 54 5.83 1.43 -6.77
CA ASN A 54 6.79 1.63 -7.87
C ASN A 54 6.24 1.12 -9.22
N THR A 55 5.59 -0.04 -9.23
CA THR A 55 4.94 -0.58 -10.43
C THR A 55 3.84 0.37 -10.93
N ALA A 56 3.03 0.92 -10.02
CA ALA A 56 2.00 1.90 -10.37
C ALA A 56 2.60 3.18 -10.99
N LEU A 57 3.70 3.70 -10.43
CA LEU A 57 4.41 4.86 -10.99
C LEU A 57 4.90 4.61 -12.41
N ALA A 58 5.51 3.44 -12.66
CA ALA A 58 6.00 3.08 -13.98
C ALA A 58 4.86 2.96 -15.00
N ALA A 59 3.73 2.35 -14.61
CA ALA A 59 2.56 2.22 -15.48
C ALA A 59 1.93 3.59 -15.80
N LEU A 60 1.85 4.49 -14.83
CA LEU A 60 1.34 5.85 -15.04
C LEU A 60 2.24 6.68 -15.95
N ASP A 61 3.57 6.54 -15.81
CA ASP A 61 4.55 7.22 -16.68
C ASP A 61 4.45 6.72 -18.14
N GLN A 62 4.28 5.41 -18.33
CA GLN A 62 4.00 4.82 -19.63
C GLN A 62 2.68 5.32 -20.24
N ALA A 63 1.62 5.41 -19.43
CA ALA A 63 0.34 5.95 -19.88
C ALA A 63 0.44 7.43 -20.30
N SER A 64 1.16 8.24 -19.52
CA SER A 64 1.43 9.65 -19.87
C SER A 64 2.24 9.77 -21.15
N SER A 65 3.21 8.87 -21.38
CA SER A 65 4.00 8.85 -22.61
C SER A 65 3.15 8.49 -23.82
N ALA A 66 2.30 7.46 -23.70
CA ALA A 66 1.38 7.05 -24.75
C ALA A 66 0.37 8.15 -25.10
N LEU A 67 -0.14 8.87 -24.10
CA LEU A 67 -0.99 10.04 -24.33
C LEU A 67 -0.20 11.14 -25.06
N GLY A 68 1.05 11.39 -24.66
CA GLY A 68 1.93 12.34 -25.35
C GLY A 68 2.09 12.00 -26.85
N GLU A 69 2.29 10.73 -27.18
CA GLU A 69 2.34 10.26 -28.57
C GLU A 69 1.01 10.51 -29.31
N LEU A 70 -0.14 10.18 -28.71
CA LEU A 70 -1.46 10.45 -29.30
C LEU A 70 -1.68 11.93 -29.59
N THR A 71 -1.21 12.81 -28.71
CA THR A 71 -1.34 14.27 -28.88
C THR A 71 -0.22 14.92 -29.70
N SER A 72 0.77 14.14 -30.15
CA SER A 72 1.91 14.65 -30.92
C SER A 72 1.50 15.03 -32.34
N ASP A 73 2.23 15.95 -32.97
CA ASP A 73 2.04 16.32 -34.38
C ASP A 73 2.23 15.15 -35.36
N HIS A 74 2.82 14.02 -34.91
CA HIS A 74 3.03 12.85 -35.76
C HIS A 74 1.80 11.95 -35.85
N VAL A 75 1.15 11.67 -34.72
CA VAL A 75 -0.04 10.79 -34.65
C VAL A 75 -1.32 11.63 -34.69
N TYR A 76 -1.37 12.69 -33.88
CA TYR A 76 -2.43 13.68 -33.78
C TYR A 76 -3.84 13.10 -33.76
N ASP A 77 -4.16 12.34 -32.71
CA ASP A 77 -5.52 11.90 -32.45
C ASP A 77 -6.38 13.06 -31.93
N VAL A 78 -7.34 13.52 -32.73
CA VAL A 78 -8.16 14.69 -32.43
C VAL A 78 -9.02 14.54 -31.16
N GLU A 79 -9.47 13.33 -30.83
CA GLU A 79 -10.29 13.09 -29.64
C GLU A 79 -9.47 13.29 -28.37
N PHE A 80 -8.18 12.91 -28.41
CA PHE A 80 -7.25 13.12 -27.31
C PHE A 80 -6.58 14.50 -27.32
N ALA A 81 -6.31 15.08 -28.49
CA ALA A 81 -5.57 16.34 -28.63
C ALA A 81 -6.42 17.59 -28.43
N GLU A 82 -7.69 17.56 -28.88
CA GLU A 82 -8.59 18.72 -28.82
C GLU A 82 -9.87 18.43 -28.01
N GLY A 83 -10.16 17.15 -27.76
CA GLY A 83 -11.34 16.74 -27.01
C GLY A 83 -11.20 17.02 -25.51
N ARG A 84 -12.30 17.46 -24.90
CA ARG A 84 -12.40 17.65 -23.45
C ARG A 84 -12.00 16.39 -22.68
N ASP A 85 -12.39 15.23 -23.17
CA ASP A 85 -12.11 13.96 -22.51
C ASP A 85 -10.62 13.64 -22.52
N GLY A 86 -9.89 13.92 -23.60
CA GLY A 86 -8.43 13.81 -23.65
C GLY A 86 -7.74 14.74 -22.64
N ASP A 87 -8.25 15.96 -22.54
CA ASP A 87 -7.82 16.99 -21.60
C ASP A 87 -8.06 16.57 -20.12
N ASP A 88 -9.15 15.84 -19.86
CA ASP A 88 -9.48 15.28 -18.55
C ASP A 88 -8.60 14.06 -18.23
N VAL A 89 -8.31 13.20 -19.21
CA VAL A 89 -7.36 12.08 -19.07
C VAL A 89 -5.96 12.60 -18.72
N ALA A 90 -5.48 13.65 -19.39
CA ALA A 90 -4.18 14.25 -19.12
C ALA A 90 -4.07 14.73 -17.67
N LYS A 91 -5.08 15.46 -17.17
CA LYS A 91 -5.14 15.95 -15.79
C LYS A 91 -5.21 14.80 -14.79
N PHE A 92 -6.00 13.77 -15.09
CA PHE A 92 -6.13 12.60 -14.22
C PHE A 92 -4.81 11.83 -14.10
N LEU A 93 -4.04 11.69 -15.19
CA LEU A 93 -2.72 11.05 -15.16
C LEU A 93 -1.71 11.86 -14.34
N ASP A 94 -1.67 13.19 -14.51
CA ASP A 94 -0.79 14.06 -13.72
C ASP A 94 -1.09 14.00 -12.23
N ASP A 95 -2.38 14.10 -11.86
CA ASP A 95 -2.82 13.98 -10.46
C ASP A 95 -2.51 12.59 -9.89
N SER A 96 -2.73 11.52 -10.68
CA SER A 96 -2.43 10.15 -10.28
C SER A 96 -0.94 9.94 -10.02
N LEU A 97 -0.07 10.49 -10.88
CA LEU A 97 1.39 10.48 -10.68
C LEU A 97 1.75 11.21 -9.38
N ARG A 98 1.19 12.40 -9.16
CA ARG A 98 1.46 13.20 -7.96
C ARG A 98 1.03 12.44 -6.69
N TYR A 99 -0.18 11.91 -6.65
CA TYR A 99 -0.69 11.20 -5.47
C TYR A 99 0.05 9.88 -5.22
N THR A 100 0.42 9.15 -6.27
CA THR A 100 1.19 7.91 -6.13
C THR A 100 2.61 8.19 -5.62
N ARG A 101 3.28 9.24 -6.10
CA ARG A 101 4.58 9.68 -5.58
C ARG A 101 4.50 10.07 -4.10
N ALA A 102 3.44 10.78 -3.71
CA ALA A 102 3.20 11.13 -2.31
C ALA A 102 2.99 9.88 -1.44
N ALA A 103 2.14 8.94 -1.89
CA ALA A 103 1.91 7.68 -1.18
C ALA A 103 3.20 6.87 -1.02
N TYR A 104 4.01 6.77 -2.06
CA TYR A 104 5.33 6.13 -2.02
C TYR A 104 6.25 6.77 -0.99
N ALA A 105 6.40 8.10 -1.01
CA ALA A 105 7.27 8.81 -0.08
C ALA A 105 6.84 8.64 1.38
N ILE A 106 5.52 8.68 1.64
CA ILE A 106 4.96 8.45 2.98
C ILE A 106 5.22 7.01 3.43
N ALA A 107 4.91 6.01 2.60
CA ALA A 107 5.13 4.60 2.91
C ALA A 107 6.61 4.28 3.16
N HIS A 108 7.50 4.86 2.35
CA HIS A 108 8.94 4.74 2.52
C HIS A 108 9.42 5.37 3.83
N THR A 109 8.89 6.53 4.20
CA THR A 109 9.19 7.20 5.48
C THR A 109 8.70 6.41 6.68
N ILE A 110 7.52 5.79 6.60
CA ILE A 110 6.99 4.94 7.68
C ILE A 110 7.87 3.70 7.85
N THR A 111 8.25 3.06 6.74
CA THR A 111 9.07 1.85 6.72
C THR A 111 10.51 2.09 7.20
N SER A 112 11.09 3.26 6.92
CA SER A 112 12.46 3.57 7.35
C SER A 112 12.60 4.01 8.80
N ARG A 113 11.48 4.34 9.46
CA ARG A 113 11.45 4.84 10.86
C ARG A 113 11.15 3.76 11.90
N GLY A 114 10.54 2.65 11.50
CA GLY A 114 10.08 1.59 12.39
C GLY A 114 10.79 0.29 12.10
#